data_AF-A0A382NUJ8-F1
#
_entry.id   AF-A0A382NUJ8-F1
#
_cell.length_a   1.000
_cell.length_b   1.000
_cell.length_c   1.000
_cell.angle_alpha   90.00
_cell.angle_beta   90.00
_cell.angle_gamma   90.00
#
_symmetry.space_group_name_H-M   'P 1'
#
loop_
_entity.id
_entity.type
_entity.pdbx_description
1 polymer ?
#
loop_
_entity_poly.entity_id
_entity_poly.type
_entity_poly.pdbx_seq_one_letter_code
_entity_poly.pdbx_strand_id
1 'polypeptide(L)'
;MTDDLGEEIEQRTYNQVDMDRILVINQRTKLVAKRIMQLLIATDPFAKTIIFCEDIDHAERMRKAIVNAAGQIPLDSPKYVMRINGDSVEG
;
A
#
# COMPACT_ATOMS: atom_id res chain seq x y z
N MET A 1 -3.63 -4.90 -25.40
CA MET A 1 -3.51 -5.41 -24.02
C MET A 1 -4.06 -4.34 -23.12
N THR A 2 -4.69 -4.71 -22.02
CA THR A 2 -5.39 -3.78 -21.13
C THR A 2 -4.68 -3.80 -19.79
N ASP A 3 -4.51 -2.65 -19.14
CA ASP A 3 -3.86 -2.58 -17.83
C ASP A 3 -4.78 -3.03 -16.68
N ASP A 4 -4.26 -3.03 -15.45
CA ASP A 4 -5.00 -3.42 -14.25
C ASP A 4 -6.20 -2.50 -13.92
N LEU A 5 -6.39 -1.40 -14.66
CA LEU A 5 -7.50 -0.44 -14.55
C LEU A 5 -8.46 -0.50 -15.73
N GLY A 6 -8.20 -1.35 -16.73
CA GLY A 6 -9.06 -1.52 -17.91
C GLY A 6 -8.78 -0.50 -19.02
N GLU A 7 -7.66 0.22 -18.97
CA GLU A 7 -7.25 1.14 -20.03
C GLU A 7 -6.41 0.44 -21.11
N GLU A 8 -6.61 0.81 -22.38
CA GLU A 8 -5.87 0.24 -23.50
C GLU A 8 -4.39 0.64 -23.46
N ILE A 9 -3.51 -0.35 -23.34
CA ILE A 9 -2.06 -0.17 -23.36
C ILE A 9 -1.65 0.09 -24.81
N GLU A 10 -1.36 1.34 -25.15
CA GLU A 10 -0.80 1.74 -26.44
C GLU A 10 0.52 1.02 -26.72
N GLN A 11 0.70 0.48 -27.92
CA GLN A 11 1.96 -0.16 -28.33
C GLN A 11 3.06 0.90 -28.56
N ARG A 12 3.71 1.34 -27.47
CA ARG A 12 4.89 2.19 -27.50
C ARG A 12 6.04 1.59 -26.68
N THR A 13 7.27 1.99 -27.00
CA THR A 13 8.43 1.64 -26.17
C THR A 13 8.36 2.47 -24.89
N TYR A 14 8.04 1.83 -23.77
CA TYR A 14 7.95 2.49 -22.47
C TYR A 14 9.34 2.78 -21.93
N ASN A 15 9.64 4.05 -21.69
CA ASN A 15 10.87 4.46 -21.03
C ASN A 15 10.69 4.42 -19.51
N GLN A 16 11.79 4.47 -18.77
CA GLN A 16 11.79 4.41 -17.29
C GLN A 16 10.86 5.48 -16.65
N VAL A 17 10.71 6.62 -17.31
CA VAL A 17 9.87 7.75 -16.90
C VAL A 17 8.37 7.50 -17.11
N ASP A 18 8.00 6.62 -18.05
CA ASP A 18 6.61 6.24 -18.32
C ASP A 18 6.14 5.10 -17.41
N MET A 19 7.06 4.24 -16.94
CA MET A 19 6.76 3.23 -15.92
C MET A 19 6.30 3.88 -14.60
N ASP A 20 6.81 5.07 -14.27
CA ASP A 20 6.47 5.76 -13.02
C ASP A 20 5.09 6.44 -13.06
N ARG A 21 4.54 6.76 -14.24
CA ARG A 21 3.32 7.59 -14.34
C ARG A 21 2.02 6.82 -14.56
N ILE A 22 2.04 5.64 -15.19
CA ILE A 22 0.79 5.02 -15.68
C ILE A 22 0.70 3.52 -15.36
N LEU A 23 1.80 2.74 -15.45
CA LEU A 23 1.73 1.29 -15.22
C LEU A 23 2.08 0.88 -13.78
N VAL A 24 1.04 0.84 -12.94
CA VAL A 24 0.89 -0.14 -11.85
C VAL A 24 1.99 -0.11 -10.78
N ILE A 25 1.97 0.94 -9.94
CA ILE A 25 2.67 0.95 -8.64
C ILE A 25 1.96 0.03 -7.60
N ASN A 26 0.81 -0.56 -7.94
CA ASN A 26 0.06 -1.45 -7.05
C ASN A 26 0.79 -2.73 -6.64
N GLN A 27 1.60 -3.32 -7.53
CA GLN A 27 2.34 -4.55 -7.19
C GLN A 27 3.46 -4.26 -6.18
N ARG A 28 4.15 -3.13 -6.32
CA ARG A 28 5.19 -2.70 -5.38
C ARG A 28 4.61 -2.44 -3.99
N THR A 29 3.49 -1.71 -3.90
CA THR A 29 2.80 -1.46 -2.62
C THR A 29 2.43 -2.77 -1.92
N LYS A 30 1.88 -3.76 -2.64
CA LYS A 30 1.55 -5.08 -2.08
C LYS A 30 2.78 -5.84 -1.58
N LEU A 31 3.87 -5.81 -2.34
CA LEU A 31 5.11 -6.50 -1.97
C LEU A 31 5.74 -5.87 -0.71
N VAL A 32 5.80 -4.54 -0.66
CA VAL A 32 6.30 -3.79 0.51
C VAL A 32 5.44 -4.09 1.73
N ALA A 33 4.10 -4.03 1.59
CA ALA A 33 3.19 -4.34 2.68
C ALA A 33 3.38 -5.77 3.22
N LYS A 34 3.55 -6.75 2.32
CA LYS A 34 3.85 -8.13 2.70
C LYS A 34 5.18 -8.24 3.45
N ARG A 35 6.22 -7.52 3.02
CA ARG A 35 7.53 -7.56 3.67
C ARG A 35 7.50 -6.93 5.06
N ILE A 36 6.78 -5.83 5.23
CA ILE A 36 6.56 -5.18 6.54
C ILE A 36 5.84 -6.16 7.47
N MET A 37 4.74 -6.77 7.01
CA MET A 37 4.01 -7.74 7.84
C MET A 37 4.85 -8.98 8.17
N GLN A 38 5.67 -9.49 7.25
CA GLN A 38 6.60 -10.58 7.54
C GLN A 38 7.61 -10.21 8.62
N LEU A 39 8.12 -8.98 8.61
CA LEU A 39 9.01 -8.49 9.66
C LEU A 39 8.28 -8.43 11.00
N LEU A 40 7.12 -7.79 11.05
CA LEU A 40 6.32 -7.65 12.28
C LEU A 40 5.92 -9.01 12.85
N ILE A 41 5.46 -9.95 12.02
CA ILE A 41 5.09 -11.31 12.47
C ILE A 41 6.31 -12.05 13.03
N ALA A 42 7.49 -11.86 12.44
CA ALA A 42 8.72 -12.52 12.88
C ALA A 42 9.31 -11.91 14.17
N THR A 43 9.04 -10.63 14.45
CA THR A 43 9.61 -9.92 15.62
C THR A 43 8.56 -9.65 16.68
N ASP A 44 7.60 -8.79 16.38
CA ASP A 44 6.49 -8.41 17.26
C ASP A 44 5.37 -7.81 16.38
N PRO A 45 4.21 -8.49 16.26
CA PRO A 45 3.09 -8.01 15.47
C PRO A 45 2.56 -6.65 15.93
N PHE A 46 2.76 -6.25 17.19
CA PHE A 46 2.22 -5.01 17.75
C PHE A 46 3.26 -3.89 17.88
N ALA A 47 4.47 -4.09 17.35
CA ALA A 47 5.49 -3.05 17.33
C ALA A 47 5.00 -1.81 16.56
N LYS A 48 4.99 -0.66 17.24
CA LYS A 48 4.55 0.62 16.66
C LYS A 48 5.40 0.96 15.45
N THR A 49 4.76 1.03 14.28
CA THR A 49 5.41 1.28 12.99
C THR A 49 4.76 2.46 12.29
N ILE A 50 5.56 3.41 11.82
CA ILE A 50 5.11 4.56 11.03
C ILE A 50 5.62 4.38 9.59
N ILE A 51 4.70 4.42 8.62
CA ILE A 51 5.02 4.26 7.20
C ILE A 51 4.79 5.60 6.50
N PHE A 52 5.87 6.22 6.04
CA PHE A 52 5.78 7.44 5.23
C PHE A 52 5.41 7.09 3.79
N CYS A 53 4.30 7.66 3.32
CA CYS A 53 3.85 7.55 1.94
C CYS A 53 4.05 8.88 1.23
N GLU A 54 4.12 8.84 -0.09
CA GLU A 54 4.37 10.03 -0.93
C GLU A 54 3.19 11.01 -0.93
N ASP A 55 1.97 10.47 -1.00
CA ASP A 55 0.73 11.24 -1.02
C ASP A 55 -0.39 10.52 -0.24
N ILE A 56 -1.56 11.18 -0.17
CA ILE A 56 -2.73 10.69 0.57
C ILE A 56 -3.31 9.42 -0.04
N ASP A 57 -3.29 9.28 -1.37
CA ASP A 57 -3.83 8.12 -2.06
C ASP A 57 -2.91 6.91 -1.88
N HIS A 58 -1.60 7.13 -1.89
CA HIS A 58 -0.60 6.12 -1.59
C HIS A 58 -0.75 5.64 -0.14
N ALA A 59 -0.97 6.54 0.82
CA ALA A 59 -1.24 6.15 2.20
C ALA A 59 -2.49 5.26 2.31
N GLU A 60 -3.56 5.57 1.58
CA GLU A 60 -4.78 4.75 1.60
C GLU A 60 -4.60 3.40 0.90
N ARG A 61 -3.88 3.35 -0.23
CA ARG A 61 -3.51 2.08 -0.88
C ARG A 61 -2.62 1.22 0.02
N MET A 62 -1.64 1.83 0.70
CA MET A 62 -0.75 1.13 1.62
C MET A 62 -1.52 0.60 2.82
N ARG A 63 -2.42 1.39 3.41
CA ARG A 63 -3.30 0.94 4.50
C ARG A 63 -4.08 -0.31 4.11
N LYS A 64 -4.77 -0.29 2.96
CA LYS A 64 -5.52 -1.45 2.45
C LYS A 64 -4.61 -2.66 2.23
N ALA A 65 -3.41 -2.46 1.68
CA ALA A 65 -2.45 -3.53 1.45
C ALA A 65 -1.96 -4.17 2.77
N ILE A 66 -1.67 -3.37 3.80
CA ILE A 66 -1.26 -3.88 5.12
C ILE A 66 -2.41 -4.61 5.80
N VAL A 67 -3.63 -4.07 5.79
CA VAL A 67 -4.81 -4.74 6.36
C VAL A 67 -5.02 -6.12 5.73
N ASN A 68 -4.93 -6.20 4.40
CA ASN A 68 -5.05 -7.48 3.69
C ASN A 68 -3.89 -8.44 4.03
N ALA A 69 -2.67 -7.93 4.21
CA ALA A 69 -1.51 -8.74 4.57
C ALA A 69 -1.52 -9.20 6.04
N ALA A 70 -2.18 -8.45 6.93
CA ALA A 70 -2.30 -8.73 8.36
C ALA A 70 -3.36 -9.79 8.70
N GLY A 71 -4.26 -10.11 7.76
CA GLY A 71 -5.23 -11.20 7.90
C GLY A 71 -6.25 -10.95 9.01
N GLN A 72 -6.16 -11.71 10.10
CA GLN A 72 -7.12 -11.68 11.22
C GLN A 72 -6.86 -10.54 12.22
N ILE A 73 -5.64 -10.03 12.33
CA ILE A 73 -5.26 -9.01 13.32
C ILE A 73 -6.15 -7.75 13.27
N PRO A 74 -6.53 -7.23 12.08
CA PRO A 74 -7.43 -6.08 11.99
C PRO A 74 -8.88 -6.37 12.42
N LEU A 75 -9.32 -7.64 12.46
CA LEU A 75 -10.65 -8.01 12.94
C LEU A 75 -10.71 -7.91 14.47
N ASP A 76 -9.64 -8.31 15.15
CA ASP A 76 -9.51 -8.21 16.61
C ASP A 76 -9.14 -6.79 17.06
N SER A 77 -8.43 -6.03 16.22
CA SER A 77 -8.03 -4.65 16.47
C SER A 77 -8.33 -3.76 15.26
N PRO A 78 -9.52 -3.15 15.19
CA PRO A 78 -9.91 -2.32 14.05
C PRO A 78 -9.03 -1.07 13.87
N LYS A 79 -8.28 -0.68 14.90
CA LYS A 79 -7.32 0.44 14.89
C LYS A 79 -5.87 0.00 14.64
N TYR A 80 -5.64 -1.25 14.25
CA TYR A 80 -4.29 -1.80 14.04
C TYR A 80 -3.51 -1.05 12.94
N VAL A 81 -4.20 -0.57 11.89
CA VAL A 81 -3.62 0.27 10.84
C VAL A 81 -4.48 1.51 10.66
N MET A 82 -3.90 2.69 10.90
CA MET A 82 -4.59 3.97 10.74
C MET A 82 -3.80 4.88 9.79
N ARG A 83 -4.54 5.72 9.06
CA ARG A 83 -3.95 6.80 8.27
C ARG A 83 -4.00 8.07 9.10
N ILE A 84 -2.86 8.75 9.21
CA ILE A 84 -2.76 10.05 9.88
C ILE A 84 -2.46 11.08 8.79
N ASN A 85 -3.40 11.98 8.53
CA ASN A 85 -3.25 13.12 7.62
C ASN A 85 -3.73 14.39 8.33
N GLY A 86 -3.25 15.57 7.90
CA GLY A 86 -3.56 16.85 8.54
C GLY A 86 -5.06 17.21 8.58
N ASP A 87 -5.88 16.60 7.72
CA ASP A 87 -7.34 16.75 7.67
C ASP A 87 -8.12 15.62 8.38
N SER A 88 -7.43 14.67 9.03
CA SER A 88 -8.10 13.59 9.77
C SER A 88 -8.46 14.04 11.18
N VAL A 89 -9.76 14.12 11.46
CA VAL A 89 -10.32 14.50 12.78
C VAL A 89 -10.03 13.46 13.87
N GLU A 90 -9.56 12.26 13.50
CA GLU A 90 -9.27 11.13 14.40
C GLU A 90 -7.78 10.93 14.73
N GLY A 91 -6.94 11.96 14.50
CA GLY A 91 -5.50 11.94 14.80
C GLY A 91 -5.16 12.12 16.27
#